data_AF-A0A958WCP0-F1
#
_entry.id   AF-A0A958WCP0-F1
#
_cell.length_a   1.000
_cell.length_b   1.000
_cell.length_c   1.000
_cell.angle_alpha   90.00
_cell.angle_beta   90.00
_cell.angle_gamma   90.00
#
_symmetry.space_group_name_H-M   'P 1'
#
loop_
_entity.id
_entity.type
_entity.pdbx_description
1 polymer ?
#
loop_
_entity_poly.entity_id
_entity_poly.type
_entity_poly.pdbx_seq_one_letter_code
_entity_poly.pdbx_strand_id
1 'polypeptide(L)' 'MGTLELKSDLHKILDSIDNEPLLRTIYDFLKQSENQQEGKIWGTLTEAQKKEVYLSYEESENDKNLTSWKELKKKY' A
#
# COMPACT_ATOMS: atom_id res chain seq x y z
N MET A 1 -15.16 -16.72 4.91
CA MET A 1 -14.77 -16.89 3.50
C MET A 1 -13.51 -17.71 3.43
N GLY A 2 -13.59 -18.90 2.83
CA GLY A 2 -12.41 -19.70 2.50
C GLY A 2 -11.75 -19.22 1.20
N THR A 3 -10.51 -19.63 0.97
CA THR A 3 -9.73 -19.27 -0.23
C THR A 3 -10.45 -19.59 -1.55
N LEU A 4 -11.25 -20.66 -1.59
CA LEU A 4 -12.03 -21.07 -2.76
C LEU A 4 -13.18 -20.11 -3.07
N GLU A 5 -13.92 -19.68 -2.04
CA GLU A 5 -15.03 -18.73 -2.17
C GLU A 5 -14.51 -17.37 -2.63
N LEU A 6 -13.40 -16.92 -2.05
CA LEU A 6 -12.76 -15.65 -2.41
C LEU A 6 -12.32 -15.63 -3.88
N LYS A 7 -11.71 -16.72 -4.37
CA LYS A 7 -11.33 -16.84 -5.78
C LYS A 7 -12.54 -16.80 -6.71
N SER A 8 -13.61 -17.52 -6.36
CA SER A 8 -14.83 -17.55 -7.17
C SER A 8 -15.45 -16.16 -7.28
N ASP A 9 -15.53 -15.42 -6.18
CA ASP A 9 -16.11 -14.08 -6.18
C ASP A 9 -15.22 -13.07 -6.91
N LEU A 10 -13.89 -13.19 -6.81
CA LEU A 10 -12.97 -12.36 -7.59
C LEU A 10 -13.17 -12.56 -9.11
N HIS A 11 -13.32 -13.81 -9.57
CA HIS A 11 -13.57 -14.10 -10.98
C HIS A 11 -14.88 -13.47 -11.46
N LYS A 12 -15.97 -13.57 -10.69
CA LYS A 12 -17.25 -12.92 -11.05
C LYS A 12 -17.12 -11.40 -11.16
N ILE A 13 -16.37 -10.78 -10.25
CA ILE A 13 -16.12 -9.33 -10.29
C ILE A 13 -15.36 -8.98 -11.56
N LEU A 14 -14.28 -9.71 -11.88
CA LEU A 14 -13.50 -9.48 -13.09
C LEU A 14 -14.33 -9.68 -14.37
N ASP A 15 -15.18 -10.71 -14.41
CA ASP A 15 -16.05 -11.01 -15.55
C ASP A 15 -17.12 -9.93 -15.77
N SER A 16 -17.47 -9.16 -14.74
CA SER A 16 -18.45 -8.06 -14.84
C SER A 16 -17.86 -6.72 -15.29
N ILE A 17 -16.53 -6.63 -15.43
CA ILE A 17 -15.85 -5.38 -15.80
C ILE A 17 -15.63 -5.35 -17.32
N ASP A 18 -16.45 -4.55 -18.00
CA ASP A 18 -16.28 -4.29 -19.45
C ASP A 18 -15.31 -3.12 -19.75
N ASN A 19 -14.92 -2.38 -18.72
CA ASN A 19 -14.03 -1.22 -18.85
C ASN A 19 -12.56 -1.67 -18.84
N GLU A 20 -11.95 -1.73 -20.03
CA GLU A 20 -10.54 -2.14 -20.20
C GLU A 20 -9.54 -1.32 -19.36
N PRO A 21 -9.59 0.02 -19.30
CA PRO A 21 -8.72 0.79 -18.40
C PRO A 21 -8.79 0.38 -16.92
N LEU A 22 -10.00 0.11 -16.42
CA LEU A 22 -10.21 -0.36 -15.05
C LEU A 22 -9.63 -1.77 -14.87
N LEU A 23 -9.93 -2.67 -15.81
CA LEU A 23 -9.41 -4.05 -15.78
C LEU A 23 -7.88 -4.07 -15.81
N ARG A 24 -7.26 -3.18 -16.60
CA ARG A 24 -5.80 -3.02 -16.67
C ARG A 24 -5.22 -2.55 -15.33
N THR A 25 -5.87 -1.59 -14.68
CA THR A 25 -5.45 -1.10 -13.35
C THR A 25 -5.49 -2.21 -12.31
N ILE A 26 -6.56 -3.01 -12.30
CA ILE A 26 -6.70 -4.16 -11.38
C ILE A 26 -5.66 -5.22 -11.67
N TYR A 27 -5.40 -5.52 -12.95
CA TYR A 27 -4.35 -6.46 -13.36
C TYR A 27 -2.98 -6.02 -12.85
N ASP A 28 -2.59 -4.77 -13.09
CA ASP A 28 -1.29 -4.23 -12.69
C ASP A 28 -1.16 -4.25 -11.15
N PHE A 29 -2.23 -3.92 -10.42
CA PHE A 29 -2.27 -4.00 -8.96
C PHE A 29 -2.10 -5.43 -8.43
N LEU A 30 -2.84 -6.40 -8.95
CA LEU A 30 -2.74 -7.80 -8.54
C LEU A 30 -1.37 -8.37 -8.89
N LYS A 31 -0.81 -8.00 -10.05
CA LYS A 31 0.52 -8.44 -10.49
C LYS A 31 1.63 -7.84 -9.65
N GLN A 32 1.50 -6.58 -9.25
CA GLN A 32 2.42 -5.94 -8.32
C GLN A 32 2.35 -6.63 -6.94
N SER A 33 1.15 -6.88 -6.45
CA SER A 33 0.91 -7.50 -5.14
C SER A 33 1.43 -8.95 -5.08
N GLU A 34 1.28 -9.73 -6.15
CA GLU A 34 1.84 -11.09 -6.27
C GLU A 34 3.38 -11.10 -6.14
N ASN A 35 4.04 -10.06 -6.67
CA ASN A 35 5.51 -9.93 -6.65
C ASN A 35 6.04 -9.10 -5.47
N GLN A 36 5.14 -8.60 -4.62
CA GLN A 36 5.49 -7.89 -3.39
C GLN A 36 5.57 -8.91 -2.26
N GLN A 37 6.80 -9.37 -1.99
CA GLN A 37 7.08 -9.99 -0.71
C GLN A 37 6.92 -8.96 0.39
N GLU A 38 6.28 -9.35 1.49
CA GLU A 38 6.20 -8.53 2.69
C GLU A 38 7.62 -8.10 3.12
N GLY A 39 7.78 -6.82 3.44
CA GLY A 39 9.10 -6.28 3.78
C GLY A 39 10.05 -6.05 2.58
N LYS A 40 9.62 -6.22 1.32
CA LYS A 40 10.47 -5.96 0.14
C LYS A 40 11.05 -4.53 0.14
N ILE A 41 10.22 -3.53 0.44
CA ILE A 41 10.68 -2.13 0.54
C ILE A 41 11.70 -1.98 1.67
N TRP A 42 11.41 -2.53 2.85
CA TRP A 42 12.33 -2.53 3.99
C TRP A 42 13.68 -3.17 3.64
N GLY A 43 13.67 -4.27 2.88
CA GLY A 43 14.87 -4.94 2.38
C GLY A 43 15.67 -4.12 1.35
N THR A 44 15.04 -3.18 0.65
CA THR A 44 15.74 -2.28 -0.30
C THR A 44 16.40 -1.07 0.36
N LEU A 45 16.07 -0.76 1.62
CA LEU A 45 16.63 0.38 2.33
C LEU A 45 18.07 0.10 2.77
N THR A 46 18.94 1.11 2.64
CA THR A 46 20.26 1.11 3.28
C THR A 46 20.11 1.18 4.80
N GLU A 47 21.15 0.80 5.55
CA GLU A 47 21.14 0.87 7.01
C GLU A 47 20.90 2.30 7.53
N ALA A 48 21.40 3.32 6.83
CA ALA A 48 21.13 4.71 7.15
C ALA A 48 19.64 5.06 6.98
N GLN A 49 19.00 4.60 5.90
CA GLN A 49 17.58 4.83 5.67
C GLN A 49 16.68 4.06 6.65
N LYS A 50 17.05 2.82 7.00
CA LYS A 50 16.33 2.06 8.05
C LYS A 50 16.40 2.77 9.39
N LYS A 51 17.59 3.29 9.74
CA LYS A 51 17.78 4.09 10.97
C LYS A 51 16.89 5.33 10.96
N GLU A 52 16.79 6.02 9.84
CA GLU A 52 15.91 7.19 9.70
C GLU A 52 14.45 6.82 9.93
N VAL A 53 13.98 5.70 9.37
CA VAL A 53 12.60 5.23 9.57
C VAL A 53 12.33 4.92 11.05
N TYR A 54 13.25 4.25 11.75
CA TYR A 54 13.10 4.01 13.18
C TYR A 54 13.08 5.31 13.98
N LEU A 55 13.94 6.26 13.63
CA LEU A 55 14.01 7.55 14.31
C LEU A 55 12.72 8.35 14.10
N SER A 56 12.18 8.39 12.88
CA SER A 56 10.87 9.00 12.61
C SER A 56 9.73 8.33 13.37
N TYR A 57 9.79 7.01 13.56
CA TYR A 57 8.81 6.28 14.35
C TYR A 57 8.87 6.68 15.83
N GLU A 58 10.06 6.72 16.44
CA GLU A 58 10.24 7.19 17.82
C GLU A 58 9.80 8.65 17.98
N GLU A 59 10.16 9.52 17.03
CA GLU A 59 9.77 10.93 17.05
C GLU A 59 8.25 11.12 16.92
N SER A 60 7.55 10.21 16.24
CA SER A 60 6.10 10.28 16.06
C SER A 60 5.30 10.03 17.35
N GLU A 61 5.91 9.41 18.37
CA GLU A 61 5.29 9.25 19.69
C GLU A 61 5.14 10.59 20.43
N ASN A 62 5.83 11.63 19.96
CA ASN A 62 5.70 12.98 20.47
C ASN A 62 4.79 13.81 19.57
N ASP A 63 3.58 14.11 20.05
CA ASP A 63 2.58 14.92 19.36
C ASP A 63 3.12 16.27 18.81
N LYS A 64 4.17 16.84 19.43
CA LYS A 64 4.79 18.09 18.97
C LYS A 64 5.50 17.96 17.61
N ASN A 65 5.89 16.74 17.24
CA ASN A 65 6.54 16.44 15.98
C ASN A 65 5.53 16.12 14.86
N LEU A 66 4.25 15.99 15.21
CA LEU A 66 3.19 15.70 14.25
C LEU A 66 2.65 16.99 13.63
N THR A 67 2.43 16.95 12.31
CA THR A 67 1.70 18.02 11.61
C THR A 67 0.23 17.68 11.54
N SER A 68 -0.65 18.60 11.90
CA SER A 68 -2.08 18.32 11.84
C SER A 68 -2.56 18.16 10.41
N TRP A 69 -3.56 17.30 10.20
CA TRP A 69 -4.18 17.12 8.89
C TRP A 69 -4.71 18.42 8.28
N LYS A 70 -5.21 19.32 9.14
CA LYS A 70 -5.72 20.64 8.74
C LYS A 70 -4.62 21.55 8.21
N GLU A 71 -3.40 21.44 8.72
CA GLU A 71 -2.24 22.20 8.25
C GLU A 71 -1.70 21.63 6.94
N LEU A 72 -1.65 20.29 6.82
CA LEU A 72 -1.18 19.62 5.61
C LEU A 72 -2.04 19.99 4.38
N LYS A 73 -3.38 19.97 4.53
CA LYS A 73 -4.36 20.33 3.49
C LYS A 73 -4.32 21.80 3.03
N LYS A 74 -3.65 22.68 3.76
CA LYS A 74 -3.49 24.09 3.33
C LYS A 74 -2.30 24.28 2.42
N LYS A 75 -1.33 23.36 2.48
CA LYS A 75 -0.06 23.43 1.75
C LYS A 75 -0.14 22.74 0.38
N TYR A 76 -1.10 21.83 0.20
CA TYR A 76 -1.36 21.05 -1.00
C TYR A 76 -2.86 21.03 -1.29
#